data_AF-A0AAJ5DAT7-F1
#
_entry.id   AF-A0AAJ5DAT7-F1
#
_cell.length_a   1.000
_cell.length_b   1.000
_cell.length_c   1.000
_cell.angle_alpha   90.00
_cell.angle_beta   90.00
_cell.angle_gamma   90.00
#
_symmetry.space_group_name_H-M   'P 1'
#
loop_
_entity.id
_entity.type
_entity.pdbx_description
1 polymer ?
#
loop_
_entity_poly.entity_id
_entity_poly.type
_entity_poly.pdbx_seq_one_letter_code
_entity_poly.pdbx_strand_id
1 'polypeptide(L)' 'MAHYECKYCDSCFGSTLIDGDRVCVGCGAEWADAKILVEDEEEGENK' A
#
# COMPACT_ATOMS: atom_id res chain seq x y z
N MET A 1 6.17 9.64 8.76
CA MET A 1 6.15 9.49 7.28
C MET A 1 4.80 8.86 6.91
N ALA A 2 4.27 8.96 5.69
CA ALA A 2 3.06 8.20 5.33
C ALA A 2 3.32 7.44 4.03
N HIS A 3 2.85 6.19 3.96
CA HIS A 3 3.07 5.30 2.82
C HIS A 3 1.77 4.57 2.42
N TYR A 4 1.75 4.02 1.21
CA TYR A 4 0.54 3.38 0.66
C TYR A 4 0.61 1.85 0.75
N GLU A 5 -0.28 1.31 1.57
CA GLU A 5 -0.57 -0.11 1.85
C GLU A 5 -1.49 -0.76 0.79
N CYS A 6 -1.39 -2.08 0.58
CA CYS A 6 -2.49 -2.88 0.02
C CYS A 6 -3.32 -3.48 1.16
N LYS A 7 -4.60 -3.08 1.28
CA LYS A 7 -5.50 -3.58 2.34
C LYS A 7 -5.76 -5.10 2.32
N TYR A 8 -5.48 -5.76 1.20
CA TYR A 8 -5.78 -7.19 1.00
C TYR A 8 -4.61 -8.12 1.32
N CYS A 9 -3.37 -7.65 1.15
CA CYS A 9 -2.19 -8.49 1.32
C CYS A 9 -1.03 -7.81 2.04
N ASP A 10 -1.26 -6.63 2.61
CA ASP A 10 -0.28 -5.87 3.40
C ASP A 10 1.02 -5.56 2.63
N SER A 11 0.94 -5.56 1.30
CA SER A 11 2.12 -5.33 0.46
C SER A 11 2.44 -3.84 0.42
N CYS A 12 3.53 -3.45 1.08
CA CYS A 12 4.12 -2.10 0.97
C CYS A 12 4.78 -1.85 -0.39
N PHE A 13 4.88 -2.87 -1.26
CA PHE A 13 5.59 -2.78 -2.55
C PHE A 13 4.83 -2.00 -3.65
N GLY A 14 3.77 -1.26 -3.28
CA GLY A 14 3.06 -0.40 -4.20
C GLY A 14 2.32 -1.15 -5.31
N SER A 15 2.21 -0.49 -6.46
CA SER A 15 1.40 -0.96 -7.60
C SER A 15 2.21 -1.11 -8.87
N THR A 16 1.79 -2.04 -9.73
CA THR A 16 2.28 -2.19 -11.09
C THR A 16 1.18 -1.93 -12.11
N LEU A 17 1.54 -1.71 -13.37
CA LEU A 17 0.62 -1.58 -14.51
C LEU A 17 0.54 -2.91 -15.26
N ILE A 18 -0.64 -3.49 -15.34
CA ILE A 18 -0.93 -4.73 -16.09
C ILE A 18 -2.09 -4.42 -17.02
N ASP A 19 -1.90 -4.60 -18.33
CA ASP A 19 -2.94 -4.36 -19.36
C ASP A 19 -3.59 -2.97 -19.34
N GLY A 20 -2.91 -1.97 -18.75
CA GLY A 20 -3.41 -0.60 -18.60
C GLY A 20 -4.06 -0.33 -17.24
N ASP A 21 -4.31 -1.36 -16.44
CA ASP A 21 -4.86 -1.27 -15.10
C ASP A 21 -3.76 -1.27 -14.04
N ARG A 22 -3.94 -0.42 -13.02
CA ARG A 22 -2.99 -0.33 -11.91
C ARG A 22 -3.42 -1.32 -10.84
N VAL A 23 -2.57 -2.29 -10.52
CA VAL A 23 -2.88 -3.39 -9.59
C VAL A 23 -1.78 -3.56 -8.53
N CYS A 24 -2.13 -4.13 -7.38
CA CYS A 24 -1.18 -4.50 -6.34
C CYS A 24 -0.20 -5.55 -6.85
N VAL A 25 1.10 -5.34 -6.64
CA VAL A 25 2.14 -6.28 -7.04
C VAL A 25 2.07 -7.64 -6.30
N GLY A 26 1.51 -7.66 -5.09
CA GLY A 26 1.45 -8.86 -4.26
C GLY A 26 0.25 -9.77 -4.56
N CYS A 27 -0.95 -9.20 -4.65
CA CYS A 27 -2.19 -9.98 -4.82
C CYS A 27 -2.90 -9.76 -6.15
N GLY A 28 -2.47 -8.79 -6.96
CA GLY A 28 -3.13 -8.45 -8.24
C GLY A 28 -4.46 -7.70 -8.08
N ALA A 29 -4.90 -7.35 -6.87
CA ALA A 29 -6.10 -6.55 -6.66
C ALA A 29 -5.95 -5.16 -7.27
N GLU A 30 -7.05 -4.60 -7.80
CA GLU A 30 -7.06 -3.25 -8.38
C GLU A 30 -6.58 -2.21 -7.37
N TRP A 31 -5.55 -1.44 -7.73
CA TRP A 31 -4.89 -0.51 -6.82
C TRP A 31 -5.78 0.66 -6.41
N ALA A 32 -6.75 1.06 -7.24
CA ALA A 32 -7.66 2.14 -6.90
C ALA A 32 -8.51 1.80 -5.65
N ASP A 33 -8.91 0.54 -5.51
CA ASP A 33 -9.65 0.02 -4.36
C ASP A 33 -8.74 -0.52 -3.25
N ALA A 34 -7.62 -1.15 -3.62
CA ALA A 34 -6.74 -1.83 -2.68
C ALA A 34 -5.83 -0.88 -1.88
N LYS A 35 -5.50 0.31 -2.42
CA LYS A 35 -4.59 1.25 -1.76
C LYS A 35 -5.22 1.84 -0.50
N ILE A 36 -4.46 1.83 0.59
CA ILE A 36 -4.78 2.55 1.83
C ILE A 36 -3.59 3.42 2.20
N LEU A 37 -3.85 4.59 2.78
CA LEU A 37 -2.79 5.44 3.31
C LEU A 37 -2.54 5.02 4.76
N VAL A 38 -1.32 4.60 5.05
CA VAL A 38 -0.88 4.26 6.40
C VAL A 38 0.08 5.34 6.87
N GLU A 39 -0.23 5.89 8.04
CA GLU A 39 0.62 6.85 8.73
C GLU A 39 1.66 6.04 9.49
N ASP A 40 2.94 6.19 9.13
CA ASP A 40 4.03 5.75 10.01
C ASP A 40 3.96 6.67 11.23
N GLU A 41 3.35 6.17 12.31
CA GLU A 41 3.52 6.73 13.64
C GLU A 41 5.03 6.75 13.90
N GLU A 42 5.64 7.94 13.80
CA GLU A 42 6.98 8.15 14.30
C GLU A 42 6.88 7.80 15.78
N GLU A 43 7.45 6.65 16.16
CA GLU A 43 7.52 6.18 17.53
C GLU A 43 8.15 7.30 18.35
N GLY A 44 7.29 8.11 18.97
CA GLY A 44 7.67 9.02 20.02
C GLY A 44 8.09 8.15 21.18
N GLU A 45 9.34 7.69 21.18
CA GLU A 45 10.07 7.27 22.37
C GLU A 45 10.02 8.44 23.37
N ASN A 46 8.96 8.49 24.18
CA ASN A 46 9.01 9.13 25.48
C ASN A 46 9.49 8.07 26.46
N LYS A 47 10.81 7.97 26.60
CA LYS A 47 11.44 7.27 27.72
C LYS A 47 12.09 8.26 28.67
#